data_AF-X1P5D5-F1
#
_entry.id   AF-X1P5D5-F1
#
_cell.length_a   1.000
_cell.length_b   1.000
_cell.length_c   1.000
_cell.angle_alpha   90.00
_cell.angle_beta   90.00
_cell.angle_gamma   90.00
#
_symmetry.space_group_name_H-M   'P 1'
#
loop_
_entity.id
_entity.type
_entity.pdbx_description
1 polymer ?
#
loop_
_entity_poly.entity_id
_entity_poly.type
_entity_poly.pdbx_seq_one_letter_code
_entity_poly.pdbx_strand_id
1 'polypeptide(L)'
;FSSVFNKTIKITKSLDCDSIVIHPSMGKYEAIKKLLEEKIEPVLKKEGLYLCWETFESRRRIFGGIESMFDFCKNTCFHRICYDFSHIHKEQEEILRDLKENINIIKIFHISNRIKNSIKQHYPIYYPEEEMALDFDKIFSFLKKQGFNGHLVLEYLPQFHSQLLSDALNLKNAYEHV
;
A
#
# COMPACT_ATOMS: atom_id res chain seq x y z
N PHE A 1 16.43 -15.52 -0.44
CA PHE A 1 16.10 -14.08 -0.35
C PHE A 1 16.99 -13.22 -1.26
N SER A 2 18.31 -13.12 -1.02
CA SER A 2 19.18 -12.18 -1.77
C SER A 2 19.16 -12.33 -3.29
N SER A 3 19.08 -13.56 -3.83
CA SER A 3 18.94 -13.77 -5.29
C SER A 3 17.64 -13.17 -5.84
N VAL A 4 16.52 -13.39 -5.15
CA VAL A 4 15.21 -12.82 -5.52
C VAL A 4 15.26 -11.29 -5.42
N PHE A 5 15.75 -10.75 -4.30
CA PHE A 5 15.86 -9.31 -4.11
C PHE A 5 16.70 -8.65 -5.21
N ASN A 6 17.89 -9.19 -5.50
CA ASN A 6 18.74 -8.66 -6.58
C ASN A 6 18.09 -8.74 -7.96
N LYS A 7 17.30 -9.80 -8.23
CA LYS A 7 16.52 -9.92 -9.46
C LYS A 7 15.42 -8.84 -9.50
N THR A 8 14.71 -8.62 -8.40
CA THR A 8 13.70 -7.56 -8.29
C THR A 8 14.31 -6.20 -8.56
N ILE A 9 15.46 -5.86 -7.95
CA ILE A 9 16.16 -4.59 -8.22
C ILE A 9 16.47 -4.41 -9.70
N LYS A 10 16.95 -5.46 -10.38
CA LYS A 10 17.22 -5.40 -11.84
C LYS A 10 15.95 -5.13 -12.64
N ILE A 11 14.84 -5.80 -12.31
CA ILE A 11 13.55 -5.62 -12.98
C ILE A 11 13.04 -4.19 -12.74
N THR A 12 13.00 -3.75 -11.49
CA THR A 12 12.58 -2.40 -11.08
C THR A 12 13.32 -1.33 -11.87
N LYS A 13 14.65 -1.44 -11.99
CA LYS A 13 15.45 -0.51 -12.80
C LYS A 13 15.17 -0.59 -14.29
N SER A 14 14.99 -1.80 -14.83
CA SER A 14 14.69 -1.97 -16.26
C SER A 14 13.33 -1.40 -16.67
N LEU A 15 12.42 -1.25 -15.70
CA LEU A 15 11.08 -0.68 -15.87
C LEU A 15 10.98 0.77 -15.39
N ASP A 16 12.12 1.41 -15.09
CA ASP A 16 12.20 2.79 -14.57
C ASP A 16 11.28 3.05 -13.35
N CYS A 17 11.17 2.05 -12.48
CA CYS A 17 10.40 2.15 -11.25
C CYS A 17 11.29 2.60 -10.08
N ASP A 18 10.75 3.37 -9.15
CA ASP A 18 11.49 3.86 -7.97
C ASP A 18 11.15 3.12 -6.66
N SER A 19 10.19 2.21 -6.70
CA SER A 19 9.58 1.59 -5.53
C SER A 19 9.39 0.09 -5.72
N ILE A 20 9.53 -0.68 -4.64
CA ILE A 20 9.31 -2.12 -4.58
C ILE A 20 8.33 -2.40 -3.45
N VAL A 21 7.20 -3.03 -3.75
CA VAL A 21 6.23 -3.48 -2.73
C VAL A 21 6.62 -4.86 -2.20
N ILE A 22 6.51 -5.04 -0.87
CA ILE A 22 6.75 -6.32 -0.21
C ILE A 22 5.77 -6.54 0.94
N HIS A 23 5.29 -7.78 1.08
CA HIS A 23 4.52 -8.18 2.25
C HIS A 23 5.42 -8.30 3.49
N PRO A 24 4.99 -7.82 4.66
CA PRO A 24 5.69 -8.08 5.91
C PRO A 24 5.74 -9.59 6.18
N SER A 25 6.95 -10.13 6.41
CA SER A 25 7.14 -11.56 6.65
C SER A 25 6.56 -11.99 8.00
N MET A 26 6.33 -13.29 8.16
CA MET A 26 6.06 -13.89 9.46
C MET A 26 7.31 -13.79 10.36
N GLY A 27 7.11 -13.59 11.66
CA GLY A 27 8.19 -13.51 12.65
C GLY A 27 8.27 -12.16 13.35
N LYS A 28 9.41 -11.91 14.01
CA LYS A 28 9.70 -10.69 14.76
C LYS A 28 10.65 -9.80 13.97
N TYR A 29 10.49 -8.48 14.08
CA TYR A 29 11.35 -7.51 13.41
C TYR A 29 12.85 -7.71 13.74
N GLU A 30 13.17 -8.05 14.98
CA GLU A 30 14.53 -8.27 15.47
C GLU A 30 15.27 -9.36 14.67
N ALA A 31 14.54 -10.34 14.14
CA ALA A 31 15.11 -11.41 13.34
C ALA A 31 15.61 -10.94 11.96
N ILE A 32 15.06 -9.83 11.45
CA ILE A 32 15.39 -9.31 10.12
C ILE A 32 16.11 -7.96 10.16
N LYS A 33 16.18 -7.29 11.31
CA LYS A 33 16.80 -5.96 11.47
C LYS A 33 18.19 -5.90 10.84
N LYS A 34 19.08 -6.82 11.21
CA LYS A 34 20.45 -6.89 10.67
C LYS A 34 20.49 -7.11 9.15
N LEU A 35 19.56 -7.90 8.62
CA LEU A 35 19.44 -8.12 7.18
C LEU A 35 19.05 -6.82 6.45
N LEU A 36 18.10 -6.06 7.00
CA LEU A 36 17.67 -4.78 6.43
C LEU A 36 18.83 -3.79 6.41
N GLU A 37 19.42 -3.53 7.58
CA GLU A 37 20.47 -2.52 7.77
C GLU A 37 21.75 -2.84 6.99
N GLU A 38 22.20 -4.10 6.99
CA GLU A 38 23.51 -4.45 6.41
C GLU A 38 23.46 -4.85 4.94
N LYS A 39 22.30 -5.29 4.42
CA LYS A 39 22.23 -5.86 3.06
C LYS A 39 21.20 -5.19 2.16
N ILE A 40 20.09 -4.68 2.71
CA ILE A 40 18.98 -4.17 1.90
C ILE A 40 19.08 -2.66 1.76
N GLU A 41 19.15 -1.92 2.87
CA GLU A 41 19.25 -0.47 2.87
C GLU A 41 20.44 0.07 2.06
N PRO A 42 21.65 -0.53 2.10
CA PRO A 42 22.76 -0.07 1.27
C PRO A 42 22.46 -0.17 -0.23
N VAL A 43 21.74 -1.22 -0.65
CA VAL A 43 21.34 -1.40 -2.05
C VAL A 43 20.25 -0.41 -2.42
N LEU A 44 19.23 -0.24 -1.58
CA LEU A 44 18.17 0.75 -1.80
C LEU A 44 18.75 2.16 -1.94
N LYS A 45 19.67 2.55 -1.05
CA LYS A 45 20.38 3.82 -1.10
C LYS A 45 21.18 3.99 -2.39
N LYS A 46 21.97 2.99 -2.75
CA LYS A 46 22.83 3.04 -3.95
C LYS A 46 22.01 3.18 -5.22
N GLU A 47 20.89 2.48 -5.30
CA GLU A 47 20.05 2.42 -6.50
C GLU A 47 18.93 3.47 -6.50
N GLY A 48 18.79 4.26 -5.43
CA GLY A 48 17.76 5.30 -5.32
C GLY A 48 16.33 4.77 -5.19
N LEU A 49 16.17 3.61 -4.55
CA LEU A 49 14.89 2.88 -4.48
C LEU A 49 14.25 2.96 -3.09
N TYR A 50 12.93 2.85 -3.06
CA TYR A 50 12.14 2.65 -1.84
C TYR A 50 11.67 1.20 -1.72
N LEU A 51 11.66 0.68 -0.49
CA LEU A 51 10.97 -0.58 -0.16
C LEU A 51 9.67 -0.24 0.58
N CYS A 52 8.56 -0.45 -0.10
CA CYS A 52 7.20 -0.19 0.37
C CYS A 52 6.63 -1.43 1.08
N TRP A 53 6.41 -1.34 2.38
CA TRP A 53 5.78 -2.39 3.17
C TRP A 53 4.27 -2.31 3.00
N GLU A 54 3.69 -3.40 2.52
CA GLU A 54 2.24 -3.50 2.36
C GLU A 54 1.54 -3.71 3.69
N THR A 55 0.48 -2.93 3.94
CA THR A 55 -0.34 -3.07 5.14
C THR A 55 -1.05 -4.41 5.10
N PHE A 56 -0.60 -5.34 5.95
CA PHE A 56 -1.19 -6.67 6.08
C PHE A 56 -1.29 -7.00 7.57
N GLU A 57 -2.47 -6.78 8.17
CA GLU A 57 -2.64 -6.89 9.62
C GLU A 57 -2.50 -8.34 10.11
N SER A 58 -1.49 -8.59 10.92
CA SER A 58 -1.34 -9.84 11.66
C SER A 58 -0.31 -9.70 12.77
N ARG A 59 -0.71 -10.08 13.99
CA ARG A 59 0.20 -10.15 15.16
C ARG A 59 1.39 -11.10 14.97
N ARG A 60 1.33 -11.97 13.96
CA ARG A 60 2.40 -12.93 13.64
C ARG A 60 3.43 -12.40 12.65
N ARG A 61 3.19 -11.23 12.05
CA ARG A 61 4.10 -10.59 11.09
C ARG A 61 5.04 -9.61 11.81
N ILE A 62 6.14 -9.28 11.15
CA ILE A 62 7.26 -8.50 11.71
C ILE A 62 6.87 -7.18 12.39
N PHE A 63 5.80 -6.51 11.95
CA PHE A 63 5.33 -5.27 12.57
C PHE A 63 4.18 -5.49 13.57
N GLY A 64 3.53 -6.65 13.57
CA GLY A 64 2.43 -7.00 14.47
C GLY A 64 1.10 -6.24 14.24
N GLY A 65 1.16 -5.01 13.71
CA GLY A 65 0.05 -4.12 13.41
C GLY A 65 0.50 -2.93 12.56
N ILE A 66 -0.46 -2.13 12.09
CA ILE A 66 -0.20 -1.00 11.19
C ILE A 66 0.50 0.16 11.89
N GLU A 67 0.22 0.39 13.17
CA GLU A 67 0.81 1.48 13.97
C GLU A 67 2.33 1.31 14.08
N SER A 68 2.80 0.11 14.42
CA SER A 68 4.22 -0.22 14.46
C SER A 68 4.90 -0.09 13.09
N MET A 69 4.17 -0.38 12.00
CA MET A 69 4.68 -0.24 10.64
C MET A 69 4.85 1.24 10.27
N PHE A 70 3.89 2.09 10.65
CA PHE A 70 4.00 3.53 10.51
C PHE A 70 5.19 4.09 11.28
N ASP A 71 5.34 3.69 12.55
CA ASP A 71 6.46 4.14 13.37
C ASP A 71 7.80 3.72 12.77
N PHE A 72 7.91 2.50 12.26
CA PHE A 72 9.10 2.05 11.55
C PHE A 72 9.40 2.91 10.30
N CYS A 73 8.39 3.17 9.46
CA CYS A 73 8.59 3.92 8.22
C CYS A 73 8.83 5.43 8.46
N LYS A 74 8.32 6.02 9.55
CA LYS A 74 8.65 7.39 9.96
C LYS A 74 10.11 7.57 10.33
N ASN A 75 10.72 6.52 10.88
CA ASN A 75 12.08 6.57 11.40
C ASN A 75 13.14 6.06 10.40
N THR A 76 12.78 5.85 9.13
CA THR A 76 13.67 5.28 8.11
C THR A 76 13.64 6.05 6.79
N CYS A 77 14.77 6.09 6.10
CA CYS A 77 14.90 6.88 4.87
C CYS A 77 14.37 6.15 3.62
N PHE A 78 14.56 4.84 3.54
CA PHE A 78 14.30 4.03 2.33
C PHE A 78 13.07 3.12 2.46
N HIS A 79 12.43 3.07 3.62
CA HIS A 79 11.22 2.30 3.82
C HIS A 79 9.99 3.20 3.80
N ARG A 80 8.97 2.76 3.06
CA ARG A 80 7.71 3.47 2.88
C ARG A 80 6.55 2.50 3.06
N ILE A 81 5.35 3.02 3.01
CA ILE A 81 4.13 2.23 3.11
C ILE A 81 3.54 2.04 1.71
N CYS A 82 3.14 0.80 1.41
CA CYS A 82 2.05 0.52 0.49
C CYS A 82 0.79 0.31 1.33
N TYR A 83 -0.18 1.22 1.26
CA TYR A 83 -1.39 1.14 2.06
C TYR A 83 -2.47 0.46 1.24
N ASP A 84 -2.79 -0.79 1.60
CA ASP A 84 -3.86 -1.59 1.03
C ASP A 84 -5.13 -1.46 1.88
N PHE A 85 -6.14 -0.82 1.30
CA PHE A 85 -7.44 -0.59 1.93
C PHE A 85 -8.24 -1.88 2.22
N SER A 86 -7.95 -2.96 1.48
CA SER A 86 -8.67 -4.22 1.61
C SER A 86 -8.26 -5.00 2.85
N HIS A 87 -7.00 -4.87 3.26
CA HIS A 87 -6.38 -5.55 4.39
C HIS A 87 -6.57 -4.85 5.74
N ILE A 88 -7.12 -3.64 5.75
CA ILE A 88 -7.31 -2.83 6.96
C ILE A 88 -8.78 -2.85 7.36
N HIS A 89 -9.06 -3.47 8.50
CA HIS A 89 -10.42 -3.63 9.01
C HIS A 89 -10.83 -2.48 9.97
N LYS A 90 -10.52 -1.24 9.58
CA LYS A 90 -10.89 -0.01 10.30
C LYS A 90 -12.06 0.69 9.62
N GLU A 91 -12.85 1.45 10.38
CA GLU A 91 -13.93 2.27 9.82
C GLU A 91 -13.38 3.46 9.02
N GLN A 92 -14.25 4.06 8.19
CA GLN A 92 -13.88 5.13 7.25
C GLN A 92 -13.14 6.29 7.93
N GLU A 93 -13.61 6.76 9.08
CA GLU A 93 -13.04 7.89 9.82
C GLU A 93 -11.69 7.57 10.44
N GLU A 94 -11.47 6.33 10.87
CA GLU A 94 -10.19 5.86 11.39
C GLU A 94 -9.14 5.78 10.28
N ILE A 95 -9.52 5.28 9.11
CA ILE A 95 -8.67 5.28 7.92
C ILE A 95 -8.27 6.72 7.56
N LEU A 96 -9.23 7.65 7.48
CA LEU A 96 -8.91 9.04 7.14
C LEU A 96 -7.97 9.70 8.17
N ARG A 97 -8.04 9.29 9.45
CA ARG A 97 -7.11 9.72 10.50
C ARG A 97 -5.71 9.15 10.28
N ASP A 98 -5.60 7.84 10.02
CA ASP A 98 -4.34 7.19 9.67
C ASP A 98 -3.69 7.89 8.46
N LEU A 99 -4.47 8.15 7.40
CA LEU A 99 -3.97 8.85 6.22
C LEU A 99 -3.50 10.25 6.58
N LYS A 100 -4.28 11.03 7.34
CA LYS A 100 -3.89 12.39 7.76
C LYS A 100 -2.57 12.42 8.50
N GLU A 101 -2.33 11.46 9.38
CA GLU A 101 -1.13 11.42 10.22
C GLU A 101 0.09 10.85 9.49
N ASN A 102 -0.13 10.03 8.45
CA ASN A 102 0.91 9.21 7.85
C ASN A 102 1.06 9.40 6.32
N ILE A 103 0.37 10.35 5.69
CA ILE A 103 0.39 10.50 4.22
C ILE A 103 1.81 10.63 3.63
N ASN A 104 2.72 11.29 4.34
CA ASN A 104 4.09 11.57 3.87
C ASN A 104 4.99 10.32 3.80
N ILE A 105 4.63 9.24 4.49
CA ILE A 105 5.38 7.97 4.46
C ILE A 105 4.74 6.94 3.53
N ILE A 106 3.55 7.23 2.98
CA ILE A 106 2.85 6.39 2.02
C ILE A 106 3.31 6.77 0.60
N LYS A 107 3.71 5.77 -0.19
CA LYS A 107 4.16 5.94 -1.58
C LYS A 107 3.15 5.36 -2.57
N ILE A 108 2.42 4.34 -2.14
CA ILE A 108 1.53 3.54 -2.98
C ILE A 108 0.26 3.25 -2.18
N PHE A 109 -0.88 3.32 -2.84
CA PHE A 109 -2.12 2.74 -2.37
C PHE A 109 -2.50 1.56 -3.26
N HIS A 110 -2.75 0.40 -2.66
CA HIS A 110 -3.53 -0.65 -3.31
C HIS A 110 -4.99 -0.36 -3.06
N ILE A 111 -5.72 -0.16 -4.16
CA ILE A 111 -7.08 0.35 -4.21
C ILE A 111 -8.00 -0.79 -4.54
N SER A 112 -8.70 -1.24 -3.53
CA SER A 112 -9.83 -2.14 -3.65
C SER A 112 -10.66 -2.06 -2.38
N ASN A 113 -11.91 -2.48 -2.48
CA ASN A 113 -12.86 -2.38 -1.39
C ASN A 113 -13.08 -3.75 -0.75
N ARG A 114 -13.83 -3.76 0.35
CA ARG A 114 -14.24 -4.97 1.06
C ARG A 114 -15.70 -4.83 1.43
N ILE A 115 -16.37 -5.96 1.61
CA ILE A 115 -17.73 -5.96 2.13
C ILE A 115 -17.69 -5.66 3.62
N LYS A 116 -18.57 -4.76 4.07
CA LYS A 116 -18.70 -4.44 5.49
C LYS A 116 -19.05 -5.69 6.31
N ASN A 117 -18.42 -5.84 7.47
CA ASN A 117 -18.62 -7.00 8.37
C ASN A 117 -18.34 -8.37 7.73
N SER A 118 -17.43 -8.43 6.74
CA SER A 118 -17.07 -9.65 6.03
C SER A 118 -15.56 -9.83 5.90
N ILE A 119 -15.13 -11.07 5.65
CA ILE A 119 -13.75 -11.41 5.30
C ILE A 119 -13.46 -11.25 3.80
N LYS A 120 -14.50 -10.95 3.00
CA LYS A 120 -14.41 -10.78 1.55
C LYS A 120 -13.73 -9.45 1.21
N GLN A 121 -12.57 -9.53 0.57
CA GLN A 121 -11.67 -8.41 0.24
C GLN A 121 -11.49 -8.28 -1.28
N HIS A 122 -10.84 -7.20 -1.71
CA HIS A 122 -10.45 -6.94 -3.10
C HIS A 122 -11.62 -6.86 -4.09
N TYR A 123 -12.71 -6.22 -3.67
CA TYR A 123 -13.87 -5.88 -4.49
C TYR A 123 -13.61 -4.57 -5.27
N PRO A 124 -14.33 -4.33 -6.37
CA PRO A 124 -14.35 -3.04 -7.04
C PRO A 124 -14.70 -1.90 -6.10
N ILE A 125 -14.16 -0.71 -6.36
CA ILE A 125 -14.41 0.46 -5.52
C ILE A 125 -15.80 1.06 -5.73
N TYR A 126 -16.40 0.80 -6.90
CA TYR A 126 -17.76 1.21 -7.26
C TYR A 126 -18.73 0.01 -7.32
N TYR A 127 -18.50 -1.02 -6.51
CA TYR A 127 -19.32 -2.23 -6.52
C TYR A 127 -20.78 -1.93 -6.10
N PRO A 128 -21.78 -2.20 -6.95
CA PRO A 128 -23.14 -1.67 -6.74
C PRO A 128 -24.05 -2.52 -5.85
N GLU A 129 -23.69 -3.76 -5.54
CA GLU A 129 -24.63 -4.78 -5.04
C GLU A 129 -24.51 -5.09 -3.54
N GLU A 130 -23.58 -4.48 -2.81
CA GLU A 130 -23.31 -4.82 -1.41
C GLU A 130 -23.05 -3.55 -0.55
N GLU A 131 -23.29 -3.65 0.77
CA GLU A 131 -22.86 -2.61 1.71
C GLU A 131 -21.33 -2.64 1.81
N MET A 132 -20.68 -1.83 0.97
CA MET A 132 -19.24 -1.69 0.94
C MET A 132 -18.74 -1.01 2.23
N ALA A 133 -17.57 -1.43 2.71
CA ALA A 133 -17.02 -0.90 3.95
C ALA A 133 -16.51 0.54 3.80
N LEU A 134 -16.05 0.91 2.60
CA LEU A 134 -15.39 2.19 2.33
C LEU A 134 -16.08 2.98 1.24
N ASP A 135 -16.13 4.29 1.45
CA ASP A 135 -16.54 5.31 0.49
C ASP A 135 -15.27 5.89 -0.17
N PHE A 136 -14.94 5.36 -1.35
CA PHE A 136 -13.72 5.73 -2.06
C PHE A 136 -13.76 7.16 -2.62
N ASP A 137 -14.94 7.72 -2.88
CA ASP A 137 -15.04 9.12 -3.31
C ASP A 137 -14.58 10.08 -2.19
N LYS A 138 -14.91 9.76 -0.93
CA LYS A 138 -14.36 10.49 0.23
C LYS A 138 -12.85 10.30 0.37
N ILE A 139 -12.34 9.10 0.17
CA ILE A 139 -10.90 8.80 0.24
C ILE A 139 -10.15 9.59 -0.83
N PHE A 140 -10.58 9.56 -2.09
CA PHE A 140 -9.93 10.28 -3.18
C PHE A 140 -10.02 11.80 -2.99
N SER A 141 -11.17 12.31 -2.56
CA SER A 141 -11.32 13.73 -2.20
C SER A 141 -10.34 14.15 -1.11
N PHE A 142 -10.14 13.30 -0.10
CA PHE A 142 -9.15 13.52 0.95
C PHE A 142 -7.73 13.51 0.39
N LEU A 143 -7.34 12.49 -0.38
CA LEU A 143 -6.00 12.36 -0.97
C LEU A 143 -5.65 13.54 -1.89
N LYS A 144 -6.62 13.98 -2.69
CA LYS A 144 -6.50 15.16 -3.55
C LYS A 144 -6.27 16.43 -2.73
N LYS A 145 -7.03 16.63 -1.65
CA LYS A 145 -6.87 17.77 -0.74
C LYS A 145 -5.50 17.77 -0.03
N GLN A 146 -4.93 16.58 0.24
CA GLN A 146 -3.58 16.45 0.80
C GLN A 146 -2.48 16.61 -0.25
N GLY A 147 -2.80 16.72 -1.54
CA GLY A 147 -1.80 16.80 -2.60
C GLY A 147 -0.98 15.52 -2.76
N PHE A 148 -1.57 14.36 -2.47
CA PHE A 148 -0.88 13.08 -2.64
C PHE A 148 -0.44 12.91 -4.10
N ASN A 149 0.82 12.51 -4.32
CA ASN A 149 1.42 12.36 -5.64
C ASN A 149 2.07 10.99 -5.85
N GLY A 150 1.76 10.03 -4.98
CA GLY A 150 2.19 8.64 -5.13
C GLY A 150 1.29 7.85 -6.08
N HIS A 151 1.46 6.53 -6.08
CA HIS A 151 0.74 5.65 -7.00
C HIS A 151 -0.58 5.17 -6.41
N LEU A 152 -1.63 5.13 -7.24
CA LEU A 152 -2.91 4.47 -6.96
C LEU A 152 -3.01 3.25 -7.87
N VAL A 153 -3.09 2.05 -7.30
CA VAL A 153 -3.06 0.79 -8.05
C VAL A 153 -4.34 0.02 -7.77
N LEU A 154 -5.19 -0.21 -8.77
CA LEU A 154 -6.38 -1.05 -8.59
C LEU A 154 -5.96 -2.52 -8.43
N GLU A 155 -6.40 -3.15 -7.34
CA GLU A 155 -6.06 -4.54 -7.02
C GLU A 155 -7.32 -5.37 -6.73
N TYR A 156 -7.99 -5.79 -7.80
CA TYR A 156 -9.23 -6.58 -7.68
C TYR A 156 -8.95 -8.08 -7.80
N LEU A 157 -9.82 -8.89 -7.18
CA LEU A 157 -9.81 -10.33 -7.44
C LEU A 157 -10.09 -10.63 -8.91
N PRO A 158 -9.58 -11.77 -9.46
CA PRO A 158 -9.72 -12.12 -10.87
C PRO A 158 -11.14 -12.04 -11.43
N GLN A 159 -12.16 -12.42 -10.65
CA GLN A 159 -13.55 -12.38 -11.11
C GLN A 159 -14.08 -10.95 -11.39
N PHE A 160 -13.39 -9.92 -10.91
CA PHE A 160 -13.76 -8.52 -11.08
C PHE A 160 -12.87 -7.78 -12.07
N HIS A 161 -11.92 -8.45 -12.74
CA HIS A 161 -10.97 -7.81 -13.66
C HIS A 161 -11.64 -7.12 -14.85
N SER A 162 -12.86 -7.52 -15.21
CA SER A 162 -13.65 -6.82 -16.24
C SER A 162 -13.98 -5.37 -15.89
N GLN A 163 -13.93 -4.98 -14.61
CA GLN A 163 -14.22 -3.63 -14.12
C GLN A 163 -12.96 -2.75 -13.97
N LEU A 164 -11.75 -3.32 -14.06
CA LEU A 164 -10.50 -2.58 -13.84
C LEU A 164 -10.36 -1.38 -14.77
N LEU A 165 -10.67 -1.56 -16.06
CA LEU A 165 -10.51 -0.49 -17.05
C LEU A 165 -11.50 0.66 -16.82
N SER A 166 -12.77 0.35 -16.57
CA SER A 166 -13.79 1.38 -16.31
C SER A 166 -13.48 2.16 -15.04
N ASP A 167 -13.11 1.47 -13.96
CA ASP A 167 -12.83 2.09 -12.68
C ASP A 167 -11.54 2.93 -12.74
N ALA A 168 -10.52 2.48 -13.47
CA ALA A 168 -9.30 3.24 -13.70
C ALA A 168 -9.56 4.54 -14.48
N LEU A 169 -10.42 4.49 -15.50
CA LEU A 169 -10.81 5.69 -16.26
C LEU A 169 -11.61 6.67 -15.40
N ASN A 170 -12.54 6.17 -14.58
CA ASN A 170 -13.31 7.00 -13.64
C ASN A 170 -12.40 7.66 -12.61
N LEU A 171 -11.48 6.90 -12.01
CA LEU A 171 -10.51 7.40 -11.06
C LEU A 171 -9.62 8.49 -11.68
N LYS A 172 -9.09 8.25 -12.88
CA LYS A 172 -8.27 9.22 -13.59
C LYS A 172 -9.03 10.54 -13.79
N ASN A 173 -10.27 10.47 -14.28
CA ASN A 173 -11.09 11.66 -14.51
C ASN A 173 -11.40 12.43 -13.22
N ALA A 174 -11.71 11.74 -12.13
CA ALA A 174 -11.97 12.36 -10.83
C ALA A 174 -10.73 13.03 -10.23
N TYR A 175 -9.55 12.42 -10.44
CA TYR A 175 -8.30 12.89 -9.87
C TYR A 175 -7.67 14.03 -10.68
N GLU A 176 -7.64 13.95 -12.02
CA GLU A 176 -6.96 14.91 -12.92
C GLU A 176 -7.75 16.21 -13.19
N HIS A 177 -9.08 16.24 -13.12
CA HIS A 177 -9.90 17.38 -13.56
C HIS A 177 -10.26 18.43 -12.48
N VAL A 178 -9.31 18.90 -11.67
CA VAL A 178 -9.47 20.16 -10.89
C VAL A 178 -8.18 20.96 -10.88
#